data_AF-A0A936SKI2-F1
#
_entry.id   AF-A0A936SKI2-F1
#
_cell.length_a   1.000
_cell.length_b   1.000
_cell.length_c   1.000
_cell.angle_alpha   90.00
_cell.angle_beta   90.00
_cell.angle_gamma   90.00
#
_symmetry.space_group_name_H-M   'P 1'
#
loop_
_entity.id
_entity.type
_entity.pdbx_description
1 polymer ?
#
loop_
_entity_poly.entity_id
_entity_poly.type
_entity_poly.pdbx_seq_one_letter_code
_entity_poly.pdbx_strand_id
1 'polypeptide(L)' 'QFADGKETNTNFDTSFSASKITGQVEIKSVTADTVSGTIDVTEGDKSVKGSFTAKIAVKK' A
#
# COMPACT_ATOMS: atom_id res chain seq x y z
N GLN A 1 -12.40 13.26 16.24
CA GLN A 1 -11.84 14.32 15.37
C GLN A 1 -10.48 13.83 14.91
N PHE A 2 -10.28 13.70 13.59
CA PHE A 2 -8.96 13.38 13.04
C PHE A 2 -8.05 14.57 13.31
N ALA A 3 -6.95 14.33 14.01
CA ALA A 3 -6.00 15.36 14.39
C ALA A 3 -5.34 15.94 13.13
N ASP A 4 -5.79 17.14 12.79
CA ASP A 4 -4.96 18.22 12.29
C ASP A 4 -4.35 18.09 10.88
N GLY A 5 -5.11 17.53 9.93
CA GLY A 5 -5.03 17.93 8.50
C GLY A 5 -3.67 17.87 7.80
N LYS A 6 -2.65 17.27 8.41
CA LYS A 6 -1.35 17.05 7.79
C LYS A 6 -1.43 15.74 7.03
N GLU A 7 -1.72 15.84 5.74
CA GLU A 7 -1.33 14.80 4.80
C GLU A 7 0.17 14.54 5.02
N THR A 8 0.50 13.42 5.66
CA THR A 8 1.84 12.88 5.63
C THR A 8 2.08 12.44 4.19
N ASN A 9 2.60 13.36 3.38
CA ASN A 9 3.10 13.07 2.06
C ASN A 9 4.39 12.27 2.25
N THR A 10 4.24 10.96 2.49
CA THR A 10 5.37 10.04 2.41
C THR A 10 5.77 10.04 0.95
N ASN A 11 6.73 10.90 0.59
CA ASN A 11 7.41 10.85 -0.70
C ASN A 11 7.92 9.41 -0.83
N PHE A 12 7.19 8.58 -1.58
CA PHE A 12 7.61 7.24 -1.92
C PHE A 12 8.66 7.43 -3.02
N ASP A 13 9.85 7.85 -2.58
CA ASP A 13 10.99 8.11 -3.43
C ASP A 13 11.47 6.77 -3.98
N THR A 14 11.00 6.44 -5.18
CA THR A 14 11.46 5.26 -5.93
C THR A 14 12.84 5.50 -6.56
N SER A 15 13.52 6.62 -6.26
CA SER A 15 14.79 6.99 -6.91
C SER A 15 16.01 6.23 -6.35
N PHE A 16 15.85 5.49 -5.25
CA PHE A 16 16.86 4.57 -4.74
C PHE A 16 16.95 3.23 -5.48
N SER A 17 16.08 2.95 -6.47
CA SER A 17 16.19 1.75 -7.29
C SER A 17 16.10 2.10 -8.77
N ALA A 18 17.18 1.84 -9.51
CA ALA A 18 17.18 1.87 -10.97
C ALA A 18 16.22 0.83 -11.59
N SER A 19 15.61 -0.04 -10.77
CA SER A 19 14.54 -0.93 -11.18
C SER A 19 13.21 -0.18 -11.18
N LYS A 20 12.69 0.13 -12.38
CA LYS A 20 11.29 0.54 -12.54
C LYS A 20 10.39 -0.64 -12.20
N ILE A 21 9.97 -0.71 -10.94
CA ILE A 21 8.96 -1.66 -10.49
C ILE A 21 7.61 -1.20 -11.06
N THR A 22 6.99 -2.04 -11.89
CA THR A 22 5.69 -1.74 -12.52
C THR A 22 4.63 -2.69 -11.97
N GLY A 23 3.49 -2.17 -11.55
CA GLY A 23 2.45 -3.00 -10.98
C GLY A 23 1.23 -2.22 -10.49
N GLN A 24 0.26 -2.97 -9.99
CA GLN A 24 -0.97 -2.47 -9.43
C GLN A 24 -1.15 -2.98 -8.00
N VAL A 25 -1.51 -2.07 -7.11
CA VAL A 25 -2.06 -2.39 -5.79
C VAL A 25 -3.53 -1.99 -5.82
N GLU A 26 -4.42 -2.96 -5.64
CA GLU A 26 -5.87 -2.73 -5.60
C GLU A 26 -6.37 -2.91 -4.17
N ILE A 27 -6.99 -1.87 -3.62
CA ILE A 27 -7.73 -1.97 -2.36
C ILE A 27 -9.13 -2.48 -2.69
N LYS A 28 -9.46 -3.66 -2.19
CA LYS A 28 -10.77 -4.29 -2.46
C LYS A 28 -11.83 -3.89 -1.45
N SER A 29 -11.45 -3.79 -0.17
CA SER A 29 -12.39 -3.46 0.89
C SER A 29 -11.71 -2.79 2.07
N VAL A 30 -12.40 -1.80 2.64
CA VAL A 30 -12.00 -1.09 3.85
C VAL A 30 -13.17 -1.16 4.84
N THR A 31 -12.91 -1.71 6.02
CA THR A 31 -13.83 -1.71 7.17
C THR A 31 -13.27 -0.83 8.28
N ALA A 32 -14.00 -0.71 9.40
CA ALA A 32 -13.56 0.09 10.55
C ALA A 32 -12.26 -0.42 11.20
N ASP A 33 -11.97 -1.71 11.06
CA ASP A 33 -10.88 -2.40 11.76
C ASP A 33 -9.92 -3.13 10.81
N THR A 34 -10.23 -3.21 9.52
CA THR A 34 -9.48 -4.04 8.56
C THR A 34 -9.44 -3.41 7.16
N VAL A 35 -8.32 -3.55 6.47
CA VAL A 35 -8.19 -3.29 5.03
C VAL A 35 -7.75 -4.57 4.32
N SER A 36 -8.34 -4.83 3.16
CA SER A 36 -7.94 -5.96 2.31
C SER A 36 -7.78 -5.51 0.87
N GLY A 37 -6.86 -6.19 0.18
CA GLY A 37 -6.51 -5.84 -1.19
C GLY A 37 -5.68 -6.91 -1.86
N THR A 38 -5.29 -6.62 -3.08
CA THR A 38 -4.40 -7.45 -3.88
C THR A 38 -3.21 -6.64 -4.36
N ILE A 39 -2.06 -7.31 -4.44
CA ILE A 39 -0.84 -6.78 -5.01
C ILE A 39 -0.51 -7.61 -6.25
N ASP A 40 -0.24 -6.94 -7.36
CA ASP A 40 0.32 -7.54 -8.58
C ASP A 40 1.42 -6.62 -9.09
N VAL A 41 2.66 -6.94 -8.74
CA VAL A 41 3.81 -6.10 -9.01
C VAL A 41 4.91 -6.92 -9.67
N THR A 42 5.51 -6.37 -10.72
CA THR A 42 6.56 -7.02 -11.49
C THR A 42 7.79 -6.11 -11.63
N GLU A 43 8.96 -6.70 -11.45
CA GLU A 43 10.27 -6.10 -11.65
C GLU A 43 11.15 -7.04 -12.49
N GLY A 44 11.31 -6.75 -13.78
CA GLY A 44 12.01 -7.65 -14.71
C GLY A 44 11.36 -9.04 -14.72
N ASP A 45 12.13 -10.08 -14.40
CA ASP A 45 11.65 -11.47 -14.30
C ASP A 45 11.04 -11.83 -12.94
N LYS A 46 11.02 -10.90 -11.97
CA LYS A 46 10.48 -11.14 -10.62
C LYS A 46 9.07 -10.60 -10.53
N SER A 47 8.14 -11.39 -10.01
CA SER A 47 6.77 -10.94 -9.76
C SER A 47 6.32 -11.27 -8.34
N VAL A 48 5.67 -10.32 -7.68
CA VAL A 48 4.97 -10.50 -6.42
C VAL A 48 3.48 -10.35 -6.70
N LYS A 49 2.76 -11.45 -6.55
CA LYS A 49 1.30 -11.49 -6.67
C LYS A 49 0.72 -12.08 -5.41
N GLY A 50 -0.30 -11.42 -4.85
CA GLY A 50 -0.91 -11.91 -3.64
C GLY A 50 -2.11 -11.09 -3.19
N SER A 51 -2.82 -11.63 -2.21
CA SER A 51 -3.81 -10.88 -1.44
C SER A 51 -3.24 -10.54 -0.08
N PHE A 52 -3.66 -9.41 0.47
CA PHE A 52 -3.32 -9.02 1.83
C PHE A 52 -4.60 -8.64 2.59
N THR A 53 -4.55 -8.88 3.90
CA THR A 53 -5.53 -8.42 4.86
C THR A 53 -4.77 -7.87 6.06
N ALA A 54 -4.93 -6.58 6.35
CA ALA A 54 -4.26 -5.90 7.44
C ALA A 54 -5.28 -5.33 8.42
N LYS A 55 -5.01 -5.48 9.71
CA LYS A 55 -5.83 -4.87 10.77
C LYS A 55 -5.42 -3.43 10.98
N ILE A 56 -6.40 -2.54 11.07
CA ILE A 56 -6.25 -1.12 11.34
C ILE A 56 -6.24 -0.97 12.87
N ALA A 57 -5.07 -0.68 13.43
CA ALA A 57 -4.94 -0.34 14.84
C ALA A 57 -5.50 1.07 15.09
N VAL A 58 -6.78 1.16 15.42
CA VAL A 58 -7.39 2.40 15.92
C VAL A 58 -6.91 2.66 17.35
N LYS A 59 -6.13 3.73 17.54
CA LYS A 59 -5.89 4.28 18.88
C LYS A 59 -7.23 4.77 19.42
N LYS A 60 -7.68 4.16 20.53
CA LYS A 60 -8.81 4.63 21.34
C LYS A 60 -8.54 6.03 21.90
#